data_AF-A0A1B8YJN6-F1
#
_entry.id   AF-A0A1B8YJN6-F1
#
_cell.length_a   1.000
_cell.length_b   1.000
_cell.length_c   1.000
_cell.angle_alpha   90.00
_cell.angle_beta   90.00
_cell.angle_gamma   90.00
#
_symmetry.space_group_name_H-M   'P 1'
#
loop_
_entity.id
_entity.type
_entity.pdbx_description
1 polymer ?
#
loop_
_entity_poly.entity_id
_entity_poly.type
_entity_poly.pdbx_seq_one_letter_code
_entity_poly.pdbx_strand_id
1 'polypeptide(L)'
;MISRLFSNAPVILPCFCGQYEDEESGLFYNRHRYYDRETGQYLSPDPLGLNGGLNPYSYVHNPANWVDPLGLTGCPTNSIKYGELDHLGRPTGVHATLDKGHINMGTHANPDIQPPGFITGKGSNRARGHLLGRQLGGSGDDVRNLVTLQQRPANTPVMSGVEGRIRKALEQGEVVEMSSIPIYKGPSRKPAGITMKAEGSGGFFEYVTVLNPPGI
;
A
#
# COMPACT_ATOMS: atom_id res chain seq x y z
N MET A 1 3.75 37.31 -53.28
CA MET A 1 2.55 37.58 -52.45
C MET A 1 2.15 36.30 -51.74
N ILE A 2 1.71 36.43 -50.48
CA ILE A 2 1.14 35.43 -49.55
C ILE A 2 2.08 35.05 -48.41
N SER A 3 2.02 35.91 -47.39
CA SER A 3 2.39 35.64 -46.00
C SER A 3 1.46 34.58 -45.40
N ARG A 4 2.01 33.58 -44.71
CA ARG A 4 1.25 32.75 -43.77
C ARG A 4 1.50 33.27 -42.36
N LEU A 5 0.44 33.78 -41.76
CA LEU A 5 0.34 34.14 -40.35
C LEU A 5 0.55 32.88 -39.51
N PHE A 6 1.64 32.80 -38.76
CA PHE A 6 1.74 31.86 -37.65
C PHE A 6 0.93 32.44 -36.49
N SER A 7 -0.12 31.73 -36.14
CA SER A 7 -0.93 31.97 -34.95
C SER A 7 -0.07 31.71 -33.70
N ASN A 8 0.05 32.71 -32.83
CA ASN A 8 0.63 32.61 -31.48
C ASN A 8 -0.26 31.72 -30.60
N ALA A 9 -0.20 30.40 -30.77
CA ALA A 9 -0.71 29.46 -29.78
C ALA A 9 0.49 28.89 -29.02
N PRO A 10 0.57 29.05 -27.68
CA PRO A 10 1.65 28.47 -26.89
C PRO A 10 1.70 26.96 -27.14
N VAL A 11 2.91 26.42 -27.26
CA VAL A 11 3.13 25.01 -27.57
C VAL A 11 3.05 24.26 -26.25
N ILE A 12 1.83 23.87 -25.88
CA ILE A 12 1.55 23.17 -24.63
C ILE A 12 2.24 21.81 -24.65
N LEU A 13 3.36 21.68 -23.93
CA LEU A 13 4.04 20.42 -23.68
C LEU A 13 3.34 19.69 -22.53
N PRO A 14 2.80 18.48 -22.75
CA PRO A 14 2.21 17.70 -21.65
C PRO A 14 3.32 17.19 -20.73
N CYS A 15 3.27 17.59 -19.45
CA CYS A 15 4.13 17.02 -18.40
C CYS A 15 3.43 15.92 -17.59
N PHE A 16 4.23 15.12 -16.89
CA PHE A 16 3.83 13.86 -16.23
C PHE A 16 2.53 14.02 -15.40
N CYS A 17 1.60 13.07 -15.58
CA CYS A 17 0.29 13.04 -14.91
C CYS A 17 -0.68 14.21 -15.20
N GLY A 18 -0.61 14.87 -16.37
CA GLY A 18 -1.68 15.77 -16.83
C GLY A 18 -1.57 17.21 -16.32
N GLN A 19 -0.36 17.62 -15.91
CA GLN A 19 -0.06 18.98 -15.48
C GLN A 19 0.11 19.91 -16.68
N TYR A 20 -0.44 21.13 -16.58
CA TYR A 20 -0.26 22.18 -17.58
C TYR A 20 0.94 23.04 -17.17
N GLU A 21 1.96 23.13 -18.03
CA GLU A 21 3.02 24.12 -17.85
C GLU A 21 2.49 25.49 -18.31
N ASP A 22 2.57 26.47 -17.42
CA ASP A 22 2.35 27.87 -17.78
C ASP A 22 3.66 28.47 -18.32
N GLU A 23 3.73 28.68 -19.65
CA GLU A 23 4.95 29.13 -20.35
C GLU A 23 5.48 30.49 -19.85
N GLU A 24 4.66 31.31 -19.19
CA GLU A 24 5.06 32.63 -18.69
C GLU A 24 5.78 32.56 -17.33
N SER A 25 5.49 31.53 -16.52
CA SER A 25 6.01 31.39 -15.15
C SER A 25 6.87 30.14 -14.92
N GLY A 26 6.82 29.15 -15.82
CA GLY A 26 7.49 27.85 -15.66
C GLY A 26 6.86 26.95 -14.59
N LEU A 27 5.68 27.33 -14.06
CA LEU A 27 4.97 26.62 -13.02
C LEU A 27 3.99 25.59 -13.60
N PHE A 28 3.78 24.50 -12.87
CA PHE A 28 2.88 23.42 -13.27
C PHE A 28 1.52 23.60 -12.60
N TYR A 29 0.48 23.85 -13.38
CA TYR A 29 -0.88 24.00 -12.88
C TYR A 29 -1.55 22.65 -12.69
N ASN A 30 -1.92 22.37 -11.45
CA ASN A 30 -2.60 21.14 -11.04
C ASN A 30 -4.00 21.49 -10.52
N ARG A 31 -4.88 21.92 -11.45
CA ARG A 31 -6.29 22.39 -11.32
C ARG A 31 -6.62 23.39 -10.19
N HIS A 32 -6.25 23.11 -8.96
CA HIS A 32 -6.52 23.93 -7.78
C HIS A 32 -5.24 24.49 -7.15
N ARG A 33 -4.05 24.01 -7.54
CA ARG A 33 -2.76 24.49 -7.01
C ARG A 33 -1.70 24.66 -8.09
N TYR A 34 -0.78 25.60 -7.86
CA TYR A 34 0.44 25.77 -8.64
C TYR A 34 1.58 24.97 -8.01
N TYR A 35 2.20 24.10 -8.79
CA TYR A 35 3.32 23.25 -8.40
C TYR A 35 4.62 23.80 -8.98
N ASP A 36 5.61 23.98 -8.11
CA ASP A 36 6.97 24.34 -8.49
C ASP A 36 7.82 23.08 -8.59
N ARG A 37 8.33 22.81 -9.79
CA ARG A 37 9.16 21.65 -10.09
C ARG A 37 10.56 21.77 -9.51
N GLU A 38 11.11 22.98 -9.40
CA GLU A 38 12.47 23.18 -8.86
C GLU A 38 12.53 22.84 -7.38
N THR A 39 11.49 23.20 -6.63
CA THR A 39 11.39 22.94 -5.19
C THR A 39 10.64 21.64 -4.85
N GLY A 40 9.86 21.10 -5.78
CA GLY A 40 9.07 19.88 -5.60
C GLY A 40 7.85 20.07 -4.70
N GLN A 41 7.29 21.28 -4.63
CA GLN A 41 6.24 21.67 -3.68
C GLN A 41 5.13 22.48 -4.36
N TYR A 42 3.95 22.50 -3.75
CA TYR A 42 2.90 23.46 -4.10
C TYR A 42 3.23 24.83 -3.53
N LEU A 43 2.87 25.89 -4.26
CA LEU A 43 3.05 27.28 -3.83
C LEU A 43 1.94 27.77 -2.90
N SER A 44 0.80 27.09 -2.89
CA SER A 44 -0.33 27.35 -2.00
C SER A 44 -0.53 26.18 -1.02
N PRO A 45 -0.88 26.46 0.25
CA PRO A 45 -1.18 25.42 1.21
C PRO A 45 -2.43 24.64 0.80
N ASP A 46 -2.47 23.35 1.14
CA ASP A 46 -3.59 22.47 0.87
C ASP A 46 -4.91 23.03 1.44
N PRO A 47 -5.98 23.16 0.62
CA PRO A 47 -7.30 23.61 1.09
C PRO A 47 -7.90 22.71 2.19
N LEU A 48 -7.46 21.46 2.31
CA LEU A 48 -7.85 20.53 3.37
C LEU A 48 -7.03 20.69 4.65
N GLY A 49 -6.02 21.57 4.67
CA GLY A 49 -5.13 21.77 5.81
C GLY A 49 -4.38 20.48 6.18
N LEU A 50 -4.29 20.17 7.48
CA LEU A 50 -3.59 18.99 7.98
C LEU A 50 -4.21 17.65 7.54
N ASN A 51 -5.46 17.65 7.05
CA ASN A 51 -6.09 16.45 6.50
C ASN A 51 -5.51 16.03 5.15
N GLY A 52 -4.82 16.94 4.44
CA GLY A 52 -4.09 16.64 3.18
C GLY A 52 -2.69 16.06 3.40
N GLY A 53 -2.22 16.05 4.66
CA GLY A 53 -0.90 15.58 5.05
C GLY A 53 -0.22 16.54 6.04
N LEU A 54 0.86 16.07 6.67
CA LEU A 54 1.62 16.86 7.66
C LEU A 54 2.27 18.12 7.07
N ASN A 55 2.64 18.08 5.80
CA ASN A 55 3.15 19.25 5.08
C ASN A 55 2.09 19.76 4.08
N PRO A 56 1.44 20.90 4.35
CA PRO A 56 0.39 21.44 3.49
C PRO A 56 0.89 21.92 2.13
N TYR A 57 2.21 22.03 1.93
CA TYR A 57 2.82 22.39 0.64
C TYR A 57 3.36 21.17 -0.12
N SER A 58 3.27 19.96 0.44
CA SER A 58 3.79 18.76 -0.22
C SER A 58 2.90 18.29 -1.38
N TYR A 59 3.52 17.72 -2.42
CA TYR A 59 2.80 17.20 -3.59
C TYR A 59 1.85 16.06 -3.24
N VAL A 60 2.38 14.95 -2.73
CA VAL A 60 1.66 13.79 -2.19
C VAL A 60 2.55 13.08 -1.16
N HIS A 61 1.95 12.27 -0.29
CA HIS A 61 2.69 11.54 0.74
C HIS A 61 3.74 10.57 0.18
N ASN A 62 3.40 9.85 -0.90
CA ASN A 62 4.35 8.99 -1.62
C ASN A 62 4.24 9.18 -3.15
N PRO A 63 5.06 10.04 -3.78
CA PRO A 63 4.97 10.36 -5.20
C PRO A 63 5.34 9.20 -6.13
N ALA A 64 5.87 8.09 -5.62
CA ALA A 64 6.10 6.89 -6.42
C ALA A 64 4.80 6.12 -6.70
N ASN A 65 3.82 6.22 -5.79
CA ASN A 65 2.61 5.39 -5.81
C ASN A 65 1.30 6.21 -5.78
N TRP A 66 1.40 7.52 -5.58
CA TRP A 66 0.26 8.43 -5.46
C TRP A 66 0.37 9.51 -6.53
N VAL A 67 -0.77 9.88 -7.08
CA VAL A 67 -0.89 10.99 -8.02
C VAL A 67 -1.93 11.93 -7.43
N ASP A 68 -1.76 13.25 -7.57
CA ASP A 68 -2.79 14.23 -7.19
C ASP A 68 -3.36 14.90 -8.45
N PRO A 69 -4.36 14.30 -9.14
CA PRO A 69 -4.92 14.85 -10.37
C PRO A 69 -5.73 16.13 -10.17
N LEU A 70 -6.11 16.44 -8.93
CA LEU A 70 -6.98 17.56 -8.61
C LEU A 70 -6.23 18.69 -7.89
N GLY A 71 -5.04 18.46 -7.37
CA GLY A 71 -4.36 19.44 -6.52
C GLY A 71 -5.03 19.57 -5.16
N LEU A 72 -5.64 18.51 -4.62
CA LEU A 72 -6.40 18.55 -3.36
C LEU A 72 -6.06 17.40 -2.42
N THR A 73 -5.74 16.24 -2.96
CA THR A 73 -5.35 15.06 -2.21
C THR A 73 -4.77 14.07 -3.20
N GLY A 74 -3.61 13.48 -2.87
CA GLY A 74 -3.10 12.39 -3.68
C GLY A 74 -4.12 11.26 -3.68
N CYS A 75 -4.59 10.88 -4.87
CA CYS A 75 -5.27 9.61 -5.08
C CYS A 75 -4.21 8.50 -5.01
N PRO A 76 -4.15 7.71 -3.93
CA PRO A 76 -3.48 6.41 -4.00
C PRO A 76 -4.14 5.58 -5.09
N THR A 77 -3.36 4.84 -5.88
CA THR A 77 -3.93 3.72 -6.61
C THR A 77 -4.26 2.64 -5.58
N ASN A 78 -5.50 2.61 -5.10
CA ASN A 78 -6.04 1.56 -4.23
C ASN A 78 -5.72 0.20 -4.86
N SER A 79 -4.71 -0.48 -4.33
CA SER A 79 -4.21 -1.70 -4.94
C SER A 79 -3.61 -2.60 -3.88
N ILE A 80 -4.10 -3.84 -3.85
CA ILE A 80 -3.48 -4.94 -3.14
C ILE A 80 -2.71 -5.73 -4.20
N LYS A 81 -1.39 -5.80 -4.02
CA LYS A 81 -0.47 -6.53 -4.91
C LYS A 81 0.13 -7.70 -4.14
N TYR A 82 -0.29 -8.90 -4.52
CA TYR A 82 0.32 -10.14 -4.05
C TYR A 82 1.59 -10.40 -4.85
N GLY A 83 2.70 -10.63 -4.16
CA GLY A 83 3.93 -11.07 -4.80
C GLY A 83 3.78 -12.47 -5.38
N GLU A 84 4.49 -12.73 -6.47
CA GLU A 84 4.49 -14.05 -7.11
C GLU A 84 5.08 -15.11 -6.18
N LEU A 85 4.70 -16.36 -6.41
CA LEU A 85 5.29 -17.47 -5.67
C LEU A 85 6.73 -17.68 -6.12
N ASP A 86 7.62 -18.00 -5.19
CA ASP A 86 8.99 -18.38 -5.54
C ASP A 86 9.06 -19.79 -6.16
N HIS A 87 10.27 -20.20 -6.54
CA HIS A 87 10.54 -21.53 -7.11
C HIS A 87 10.16 -22.73 -6.22
N LEU A 88 9.91 -22.51 -4.93
CA LEU A 88 9.45 -23.52 -3.98
C LEU A 88 7.95 -23.41 -3.70
N GLY A 89 7.25 -22.56 -4.46
CA GLY A 89 5.83 -22.26 -4.35
C GLY A 89 5.49 -21.33 -3.19
N ARG A 90 6.46 -20.64 -2.58
CA ARG A 90 6.27 -19.85 -1.35
C ARG A 90 5.81 -18.43 -1.67
N PRO A 91 4.83 -17.88 -0.93
CA PRO A 91 4.50 -16.46 -1.00
C PRO A 91 5.70 -15.56 -0.75
N THR A 92 5.89 -14.53 -1.56
CA THR A 92 7.02 -13.60 -1.42
C THR A 92 6.68 -12.34 -0.65
N GLY A 93 5.39 -12.02 -0.53
CA GLY A 93 4.90 -10.91 0.27
C GLY A 93 3.66 -10.27 -0.32
N VAL A 94 3.15 -9.28 0.38
CA VAL A 94 2.03 -8.44 -0.08
C VAL A 94 2.45 -6.99 0.09
N HIS A 95 2.15 -6.18 -0.93
CA HIS A 95 2.23 -4.72 -0.86
C HIS A 95 0.82 -4.19 -1.10
N ALA A 96 0.34 -3.30 -0.24
CA ALA A 96 -1.01 -2.78 -0.37
C ALA A 96 -1.06 -1.29 -0.02
N THR A 97 -1.82 -0.54 -0.79
CA THR A 97 -2.26 0.80 -0.42
C THR A 97 -3.74 0.73 -0.08
N LEU A 98 -4.06 0.97 1.18
CA LEU A 98 -5.36 0.75 1.78
C LEU A 98 -6.00 2.08 2.18
N ASP A 99 -7.30 2.17 2.01
CA ASP A 99 -8.14 3.24 2.54
C ASP A 99 -9.31 2.66 3.34
N LYS A 100 -10.19 3.52 3.84
CA LYS A 100 -11.39 3.12 4.57
C LYS A 100 -12.29 2.15 3.79
N GLY A 101 -12.29 2.20 2.46
CA GLY A 101 -13.09 1.34 1.60
C GLY A 101 -12.70 -0.14 1.68
N HIS A 102 -11.46 -0.45 2.03
CA HIS A 102 -10.96 -1.83 2.09
C HIS A 102 -11.36 -2.58 3.37
N ILE A 103 -11.87 -1.87 4.37
CA ILE A 103 -12.21 -2.46 5.67
C ILE A 103 -13.33 -3.49 5.49
N ASN A 104 -13.09 -4.71 5.97
CA ASN A 104 -14.00 -5.88 5.87
C ASN A 104 -14.29 -6.37 4.44
N MET A 105 -13.52 -6.00 3.43
CA MET A 105 -13.69 -6.53 2.06
C MET A 105 -13.02 -7.89 1.83
N GLY A 106 -12.23 -8.38 2.79
CA GLY A 106 -11.48 -9.63 2.62
C GLY A 106 -12.31 -10.88 2.88
N THR A 107 -11.81 -12.03 2.41
CA THR A 107 -12.48 -13.32 2.54
C THR A 107 -11.79 -14.22 3.58
N HIS A 108 -12.49 -15.27 4.02
CA HIS A 108 -11.90 -16.26 4.92
C HIS A 108 -10.93 -17.15 4.15
N ALA A 109 -9.86 -17.61 4.80
CA ALA A 109 -8.92 -18.55 4.20
C ALA A 109 -9.68 -19.79 3.71
N ASN A 110 -9.62 -20.03 2.41
CA ASN A 110 -10.30 -21.13 1.76
C ASN A 110 -9.71 -22.46 2.29
N PRO A 111 -10.53 -23.36 2.85
CA PRO A 111 -10.04 -24.60 3.43
C PRO A 111 -9.43 -25.55 2.39
N ASP A 112 -9.81 -25.43 1.12
CA ASP A 112 -9.32 -26.29 0.03
C ASP A 112 -7.92 -25.88 -0.43
N ILE A 113 -7.49 -24.65 -0.11
CA ILE A 113 -6.14 -24.16 -0.41
C ILE A 113 -5.18 -24.59 0.69
N GLN A 114 -4.11 -25.27 0.30
CA GLN A 114 -3.03 -25.67 1.19
C GLN A 114 -1.81 -24.78 0.94
N PRO A 115 -1.46 -23.87 1.88
CA PRO A 115 -0.26 -23.10 1.74
C PRO A 115 0.99 -24.00 1.79
N PRO A 116 2.11 -23.56 1.22
CA PRO A 116 3.35 -24.31 1.27
C PRO A 116 3.74 -24.72 2.70
N GLY A 117 4.12 -25.98 2.85
CA GLY A 117 4.49 -26.54 4.15
C GLY A 117 3.31 -26.86 5.08
N PHE A 118 2.06 -26.72 4.60
CA PHE A 118 0.88 -27.20 5.31
C PHE A 118 0.86 -28.73 5.29
N ILE A 119 0.67 -29.34 6.46
CA ILE A 119 0.56 -30.80 6.61
C ILE A 119 -0.73 -31.03 7.38
N THR A 120 -1.64 -31.83 6.81
CA THR A 120 -2.91 -32.18 7.41
C THR A 120 -2.69 -33.23 8.52
N GLY A 121 -3.14 -32.96 9.75
CA GLY A 121 -3.02 -33.91 10.86
C GLY A 121 -3.61 -33.40 12.18
N LYS A 122 -4.21 -34.30 12.98
CA LYS A 122 -4.74 -34.00 14.32
C LYS A 122 -3.62 -33.49 15.23
N GLY A 123 -3.85 -32.38 15.93
CA GLY A 123 -2.93 -31.85 16.96
C GLY A 123 -1.93 -30.79 16.49
N SER A 124 -1.89 -30.41 15.21
CA SER A 124 -1.03 -29.32 14.78
C SER A 124 -1.65 -27.97 15.18
N ASN A 125 -0.99 -27.20 16.05
CA ASN A 125 -1.33 -25.80 16.37
C ASN A 125 -1.07 -24.85 15.18
N ARG A 126 -1.42 -25.28 13.96
CA ARG A 126 -1.09 -24.63 12.68
C ARG A 126 -2.32 -24.01 12.06
N ALA A 127 -2.12 -22.86 11.42
CA ALA A 127 -3.15 -22.04 10.82
C ALA A 127 -2.78 -21.66 9.39
N ARG A 128 -3.81 -21.46 8.55
CA ARG A 128 -3.69 -20.73 7.28
C ARG A 128 -3.67 -19.24 7.62
N GLY A 129 -2.48 -18.71 7.84
CA GLY A 129 -2.29 -17.29 8.16
C GLY A 129 -2.38 -16.47 6.88
N HIS A 130 -3.10 -15.35 6.92
CA HIS A 130 -3.07 -14.39 5.83
C HIS A 130 -1.84 -13.49 5.97
N LEU A 131 -1.23 -13.06 4.87
CA LEU A 131 -0.22 -11.99 4.87
C LEU A 131 -0.89 -10.62 4.98
N LEU A 132 -2.05 -10.46 4.34
CA LEU A 132 -2.98 -9.35 4.54
C LEU A 132 -4.27 -9.91 5.13
N GLY A 133 -4.62 -9.51 6.35
CA GLY A 133 -5.82 -9.99 7.01
C GLY A 133 -7.12 -9.64 6.30
N ARG A 134 -8.13 -10.50 6.47
CA ARG A 134 -9.47 -10.31 5.91
C ARG A 134 -10.09 -8.95 6.27
N GLN A 135 -9.77 -8.44 7.46
CA GLN A 135 -10.34 -7.19 7.97
C GLN A 135 -9.83 -5.95 7.22
N LEU A 136 -8.72 -6.10 6.49
CA LEU A 136 -8.06 -5.07 5.68
C LEU A 136 -8.24 -5.32 4.17
N GLY A 137 -9.11 -6.25 3.76
CA GLY A 137 -9.36 -6.54 2.35
C GLY A 137 -8.58 -7.73 1.78
N GLY A 138 -7.84 -8.47 2.60
CA GLY A 138 -7.06 -9.62 2.13
C GLY A 138 -7.91 -10.79 1.66
N SER A 139 -7.51 -11.39 0.53
CA SER A 139 -8.19 -12.56 -0.06
C SER A 139 -7.76 -13.85 0.62
N GLY A 140 -8.73 -14.66 1.03
CA GLY A 140 -8.51 -16.02 1.50
C GLY A 140 -8.53 -17.07 0.39
N ASP A 141 -8.82 -16.67 -0.85
CA ASP A 141 -8.86 -17.54 -2.02
C ASP A 141 -7.58 -17.44 -2.88
N ASP A 142 -6.69 -16.50 -2.55
CA ASP A 142 -5.39 -16.36 -3.22
C ASP A 142 -4.28 -17.05 -2.42
N VAL A 143 -3.69 -18.09 -2.99
CA VAL A 143 -2.58 -18.83 -2.37
C VAL A 143 -1.37 -17.94 -2.07
N ARG A 144 -1.16 -16.85 -2.84
CA ARG A 144 -0.08 -15.88 -2.61
C ARG A 144 -0.30 -15.05 -1.34
N ASN A 145 -1.52 -15.02 -0.81
CA ASN A 145 -1.82 -14.37 0.46
C ASN A 145 -1.75 -15.33 1.66
N LEU A 146 -1.52 -16.64 1.45
CA LEU A 146 -1.66 -17.64 2.50
C LEU A 146 -0.32 -18.27 2.86
N VAL A 147 0.02 -18.23 4.14
CA VAL A 147 1.23 -18.85 4.70
C VAL A 147 0.92 -19.78 5.86
N THR A 148 1.77 -20.78 6.06
CA THR A 148 1.64 -21.71 7.19
C THR A 148 2.23 -21.07 8.45
N LEU A 149 1.37 -20.65 9.39
CA LEU A 149 1.75 -20.06 10.68
C LEU A 149 1.32 -20.91 11.85
N GLN A 150 1.92 -20.71 13.02
CA GLN A 150 1.35 -21.18 14.28
C GLN A 150 0.16 -20.30 14.71
N GLN A 151 -0.92 -20.92 15.21
CA GLN A 151 -2.11 -20.22 15.67
C GLN A 151 -1.81 -19.32 16.88
N ARG A 152 -0.89 -19.72 17.76
CA ARG A 152 -0.35 -18.92 18.88
C ARG A 152 1.17 -19.06 18.94
N PRO A 153 1.94 -17.98 19.13
CA PRO A 153 1.53 -16.58 19.29
C PRO A 153 1.47 -15.77 17.99
N ALA A 154 1.88 -16.35 16.85
CA ALA A 154 2.11 -15.61 15.60
C ALA A 154 0.82 -15.09 14.95
N ASN A 155 -0.14 -15.98 14.64
CA ASN A 155 -1.41 -15.59 14.03
C ASN A 155 -2.28 -14.77 15.01
N THR A 156 -2.28 -15.14 16.28
CA THR A 156 -2.96 -14.41 17.35
C THR A 156 -2.14 -14.55 18.65
N PRO A 157 -1.85 -13.45 19.38
CA PRO A 157 -2.44 -12.09 19.27
C PRO A 157 -1.65 -11.09 18.41
N VAL A 158 -0.45 -11.42 17.92
CA VAL A 158 0.48 -10.41 17.40
C VAL A 158 0.01 -9.83 16.06
N MET A 159 -0.19 -10.67 15.03
CA MET A 159 -0.67 -10.17 13.71
C MET A 159 -2.04 -9.49 13.82
N SER A 160 -2.99 -10.09 14.52
CA SER A 160 -4.31 -9.48 14.76
C SER A 160 -4.22 -8.11 15.45
N GLY A 161 -3.25 -7.92 16.35
CA GLY A 161 -3.04 -6.65 17.03
C GLY A 161 -2.49 -5.57 16.10
N VAL A 162 -1.56 -5.93 15.22
CA VAL A 162 -0.99 -5.04 14.18
C VAL A 162 -2.08 -4.62 13.19
N GLU A 163 -2.84 -5.59 12.67
CA GLU A 163 -3.95 -5.33 11.76
C GLU A 163 -5.03 -4.45 12.40
N GLY A 164 -5.27 -4.60 13.70
CA GLY A 164 -6.20 -3.75 14.45
C GLY A 164 -5.73 -2.30 14.55
N ARG A 165 -4.42 -2.05 14.67
CA ARG A 165 -3.85 -0.70 14.67
C ARG A 165 -3.96 -0.05 13.29
N ILE A 166 -3.61 -0.79 12.24
CA ILE A 166 -3.76 -0.34 10.84
C ILE A 166 -5.23 0.00 10.56
N ARG A 167 -6.16 -0.87 10.97
CA ARG A 167 -7.60 -0.63 10.80
C ARG A 167 -8.04 0.69 11.45
N LYS A 168 -7.56 1.01 12.65
CA LYS A 168 -7.91 2.27 13.33
C LYS A 168 -7.45 3.49 12.54
N ALA A 169 -6.25 3.47 11.97
CA ALA A 169 -5.77 4.53 11.10
C ALA A 169 -6.66 4.69 9.86
N LEU A 170 -7.05 3.58 9.21
CA LEU A 170 -8.00 3.60 8.09
C LEU A 170 -9.39 4.14 8.50
N GLU A 171 -9.88 3.79 9.69
CA GLU A 171 -11.16 4.29 10.23
C GLU A 171 -11.12 5.82 10.49
N GLN A 172 -9.95 6.34 10.86
CA GLN A 172 -9.66 7.77 11.02
C GLN A 172 -9.52 8.51 9.68
N GLY A 173 -9.58 7.80 8.56
CA GLY A 173 -9.49 8.38 7.21
C GLY A 173 -8.08 8.48 6.66
N GLU A 174 -7.08 7.92 7.35
CA GLU A 174 -5.74 7.78 6.76
C GLU A 174 -5.78 6.77 5.61
N VAL A 175 -4.96 7.05 4.59
CA VAL A 175 -4.56 6.02 3.63
C VAL A 175 -3.28 5.40 4.15
N VAL A 176 -3.23 4.08 4.23
CA VAL A 176 -2.09 3.34 4.76
C VAL A 176 -1.43 2.54 3.64
N GLU A 177 -0.16 2.82 3.40
CA GLU A 177 0.70 1.96 2.60
C GLU A 177 1.34 0.91 3.50
N MET A 178 1.16 -0.36 3.18
CA MET A 178 1.70 -1.45 3.98
C MET A 178 2.37 -2.53 3.14
N SER A 179 3.27 -3.25 3.80
CA SER A 179 3.86 -4.48 3.28
C SER A 179 3.91 -5.56 4.35
N SER A 180 3.67 -6.80 3.93
CA SER A 180 3.80 -8.00 4.75
C SER A 180 4.72 -8.98 4.03
N ILE A 181 5.94 -9.13 4.50
CA ILE A 181 7.00 -9.89 3.84
C ILE A 181 7.38 -11.10 4.72
N PRO A 182 7.10 -12.35 4.29
CA PRO A 182 7.53 -13.54 4.99
C PRO A 182 9.06 -13.73 4.89
N ILE A 183 9.67 -14.12 6.01
CA ILE A 183 11.09 -14.44 6.10
C ILE A 183 11.25 -15.95 6.12
N TYR A 184 11.95 -16.51 5.14
CA TYR A 184 12.25 -17.95 5.09
C TYR A 184 13.69 -18.25 5.49
N LYS A 185 13.91 -19.41 6.11
CA LYS A 185 15.26 -19.94 6.39
C LYS A 185 15.53 -21.14 5.48
N GLY A 186 16.49 -20.99 4.56
CA GLY A 186 16.90 -22.03 3.62
C GLY A 186 15.73 -22.59 2.79
N PRO A 187 15.65 -23.92 2.61
CA PRO A 187 14.60 -24.57 1.80
C PRO A 187 13.26 -24.74 2.55
N SER A 188 13.12 -24.19 3.76
CA SER A 188 11.87 -24.30 4.52
C SER A 188 10.70 -23.68 3.75
N ARG A 189 9.62 -24.45 3.59
CA ARG A 189 8.33 -23.98 3.04
C ARG A 189 7.51 -23.19 4.05
N LYS A 190 7.90 -23.20 5.33
CA LYS A 190 7.28 -22.38 6.38
C LYS A 190 8.14 -21.15 6.65
N PRO A 191 7.55 -19.96 6.75
CA PRO A 191 8.30 -18.78 7.15
C PRO A 191 8.77 -18.91 8.61
N ALA A 192 9.96 -18.40 8.91
CA ALA A 192 10.47 -18.24 10.28
C ALA A 192 9.89 -16.99 10.97
N GLY A 193 9.30 -16.08 10.19
CA GLY A 193 8.57 -14.91 10.68
C GLY A 193 8.00 -14.11 9.51
N ILE A 194 7.29 -13.03 9.82
CA ILE A 194 6.74 -12.08 8.85
C ILE A 194 7.11 -10.68 9.31
N THR A 195 7.73 -9.89 8.44
CA THR A 195 7.94 -8.46 8.67
C THR A 195 6.76 -7.70 8.11
N MET A 196 6.09 -6.94 8.96
CA MET A 196 5.01 -6.04 8.60
C MET A 196 5.50 -4.61 8.76
N LYS A 197 5.30 -3.79 7.72
CA LYS A 197 5.54 -2.34 7.73
C LYS A 197 4.27 -1.65 7.29
N ALA A 198 3.85 -0.58 7.96
CA ALA A 198 2.72 0.23 7.56
C ALA A 198 2.98 1.71 7.85
N GLU A 199 2.69 2.58 6.89
CA GLU A 199 2.85 4.04 6.97
C GLU A 199 1.54 4.68 6.52
N GLY A 200 0.97 5.55 7.36
CA GLY A 200 -0.27 6.25 7.10
C GLY A 200 -0.04 7.72 6.78
N SER A 201 -0.88 8.27 5.91
CA SER A 201 -0.81 9.67 5.48
C SER A 201 -1.01 10.69 6.61
N GLY A 202 -1.62 10.29 7.72
CA GLY A 202 -1.82 11.10 8.93
C GLY A 202 -0.72 10.96 9.97
N GLY A 203 0.39 10.27 9.63
CA GLY A 203 1.53 10.07 10.52
C GLY A 203 1.50 8.75 11.29
N PHE A 204 0.56 7.85 11.01
CA PHE A 204 0.62 6.48 11.52
C PHE A 204 1.88 5.76 11.02
N PHE A 205 2.59 5.05 11.89
CA PHE A 205 3.74 4.25 11.52
C PHE A 205 3.80 2.99 12.37
N GLU A 206 4.04 1.85 11.71
CA GLU A 206 4.22 0.56 12.36
C GLU A 206 5.31 -0.24 11.62
N TYR A 207 6.24 -0.81 12.36
CA TYR A 207 7.26 -1.72 11.84
C TYR A 207 7.51 -2.84 12.84
N VAL A 208 7.18 -4.07 12.47
CA VAL A 208 7.22 -5.22 13.39
C VAL A 208 7.53 -6.51 12.65
N THR A 209 8.37 -7.35 13.25
CA THR A 209 8.59 -8.72 12.79
C THR A 209 7.90 -9.69 13.73
N VAL A 210 6.89 -10.39 13.23
CA VAL A 210 6.19 -11.45 13.94
C VAL A 210 6.94 -12.76 13.74
N LEU A 211 7.51 -13.31 14.82
CA LEU A 211 8.22 -14.58 14.75
C LEU A 211 7.25 -15.76 14.62
N ASN A 212 7.57 -16.70 13.73
CA ASN A 212 6.87 -17.97 13.58
C ASN A 212 7.81 -19.08 14.05
N PRO A 213 7.84 -19.37 15.37
CA PRO A 213 8.73 -20.39 15.90
C PRO A 213 8.42 -21.76 15.26
N PRO A 214 9.41 -22.66 15.11
CA PRO A 214 9.13 -24.04 14.73
C PRO A 214 8.18 -24.65 15.76
N GLY A 215 7.16 -25.39 15.29
CA GLY A 215 6.26 -26.14 16.15
C GLY A 215 7.06 -27.02 17.11
N ILE A 216 6.71 -26.97 18.40
CA ILE A 216 7.08 -28.02 19.36
C ILE A 216 6.37 -29.32 18.92
#